data_AF-A0A6A3L799-F1
#
_entry.id   AF-A0A6A3L799-F1
#
_cell.length_a   1.000
_cell.length_b   1.000
_cell.length_c   1.000
_cell.angle_alpha   90.00
_cell.angle_beta   90.00
_cell.angle_gamma   90.00
#
_symmetry.space_group_name_H-M   'P 1'
#
loop_
_entity.id
_entity.type
_entity.pdbx_description
1 polymer ?
#
loop_
_entity_poly.entity_id
_entity_poly.type
_entity_poly.pdbx_seq_one_letter_code
_entity_poly.pdbx_strand_id
1 'polypeptide(L)'
;MSDSTSRLCREGDDEHVDNQVTQAKKPLCFDDFEWEMKKVERAGKDINAPVIISIRDKNPLDTQFLELRDFSIANSIRGYKNKKKDVLLSLIAQRMKNNKIYGRIFRAKKMKDRNEPEAKQIQCPFRLINIIFSSHFASRFVSLCDQRSRADLDAAVSAEDTFWEDVLAAFLDSACVEEYDNLVAAHHAFDPDSINPSHTVRHSKKQLRQMWGSSHGAYRHAHIRFTTSGTNGEDFYK
;
A
#
# COMPACT_ATOMS: atom_id res chain seq x y z
N MET A 1 45.35 73.64 19.04
CA MET A 1 44.69 72.67 18.14
C MET A 1 43.38 72.31 18.84
N SER A 2 42.35 73.14 18.69
CA SER A 2 41.24 72.94 17.72
C SER A 2 40.44 71.69 18.09
N ASP A 3 39.14 71.67 18.37
CA ASP A 3 38.06 72.65 18.31
C ASP A 3 36.86 72.05 19.07
N SER A 4 35.91 72.91 19.39
CA SER A 4 34.57 72.73 19.96
C SER A 4 33.75 71.54 19.41
N THR A 5 32.75 71.04 20.17
CA THR A 5 31.30 71.07 19.80
C THR A 5 30.45 70.04 20.58
N SER A 6 29.38 70.57 21.18
CA SER A 6 28.23 69.96 21.86
C SER A 6 27.34 69.05 21.00
N ARG A 7 26.60 68.10 21.63
CA ARG A 7 25.22 67.65 21.27
C ARG A 7 24.71 66.68 22.37
N LEU A 8 23.74 67.02 23.21
CA LEU A 8 22.28 67.00 22.99
C LEU A 8 21.70 65.62 22.63
N CYS A 9 20.98 65.07 23.63
CA CYS A 9 19.73 64.28 23.61
C CYS A 9 19.55 63.13 22.61
N ARG A 10 19.17 61.94 23.10
CA ARG A 10 17.75 61.53 23.18
C ARG A 10 17.56 60.13 23.78
N GLU A 11 16.46 60.04 24.50
CA GLU A 11 15.64 58.89 24.87
C GLU A 11 15.89 57.61 24.05
N GLY A 12 16.24 56.53 24.74
CA GLY A 12 16.18 55.17 24.22
C GLY A 12 14.84 54.57 24.62
N ASP A 13 13.90 54.64 23.70
CA ASP A 13 12.57 54.04 23.77
C ASP A 13 12.64 52.50 23.75
N ASP A 14 11.75 51.90 24.53
CA ASP A 14 11.01 50.67 24.26
C ASP A 14 11.78 49.40 23.86
N GLU A 15 12.25 48.66 24.86
CA GLU A 15 12.27 47.19 24.77
C GLU A 15 10.83 46.65 24.93
N HIS A 16 9.99 46.83 23.91
CA HIS A 16 8.83 45.98 23.71
C HIS A 16 9.29 44.72 22.98
N VAL A 17 9.74 43.73 23.76
CA VAL A 17 9.95 42.37 23.28
C VAL A 17 8.57 41.82 22.93
N ASP A 18 8.20 42.01 21.66
CA ASP A 18 7.02 41.46 21.04
C ASP A 18 7.20 39.95 20.96
N ASN A 19 6.89 39.30 22.07
CA ASN A 19 6.90 37.85 22.21
C ASN A 19 5.67 37.35 21.45
N GLN A 20 5.78 37.33 20.12
CA GLN A 20 4.80 36.69 19.25
C GLN A 20 4.85 35.20 19.53
N VAL A 21 4.05 34.79 20.51
CA VAL A 21 3.57 33.43 20.69
C VAL A 21 3.12 32.98 19.31
N THR A 22 3.92 32.14 18.68
CA THR A 22 3.65 31.58 17.38
C THR A 22 2.44 30.68 17.57
N GLN A 23 1.24 31.24 17.40
CA GLN A 23 0.01 30.46 17.42
C GLN A 23 0.18 29.41 16.34
N ALA A 24 0.27 28.14 16.74
CA ALA A 24 0.40 27.03 15.82
C ALA A 24 -0.80 27.08 14.87
N LYS A 25 -0.56 27.49 13.62
CA LYS A 25 -1.61 27.58 12.61
C LYS A 25 -2.26 26.20 12.46
N LYS A 26 -3.59 26.17 12.60
CA LYS A 26 -4.37 24.95 12.41
C LYS A 26 -4.05 24.31 11.03
N PRO A 27 -3.67 23.03 10.97
CA PRO A 27 -3.34 22.35 9.71
C PRO A 27 -4.56 22.34 8.77
N LEU A 28 -4.30 22.36 7.47
CA LEU A 28 -5.35 22.32 6.45
C LEU A 28 -6.04 20.94 6.43
N CYS A 29 -7.36 20.92 6.27
CA CYS A 29 -8.15 19.71 5.99
C CYS A 29 -8.95 19.88 4.69
N PHE A 30 -9.61 18.81 4.22
CA PHE A 30 -10.39 18.89 2.97
C PHE A 30 -11.53 19.92 3.01
N ASP A 31 -12.10 20.18 4.18
CA ASP A 31 -13.20 21.13 4.36
C ASP A 31 -12.75 22.59 4.26
N ASP A 32 -11.44 22.85 4.36
CA ASP A 32 -10.88 24.19 4.19
C ASP A 32 -10.83 24.63 2.72
N PHE A 33 -11.12 23.75 1.76
CA PHE A 33 -10.99 24.02 0.32
C PHE A 33 -12.35 24.04 -0.36
N GLU A 34 -12.58 25.07 -1.17
CA GLU A 34 -13.68 25.08 -2.14
C GLU A 34 -13.13 24.86 -3.54
N TRP A 35 -13.84 24.06 -4.34
CA TRP A 35 -13.43 23.77 -5.71
C TRP A 35 -14.63 23.61 -6.63
N GLU A 36 -14.42 23.95 -7.90
CA GLU A 36 -15.42 23.79 -8.95
C GLU A 36 -14.82 23.27 -10.25
N MET A 37 -15.67 22.84 -11.17
CA MET A 37 -15.25 22.44 -12.52
C MET A 37 -15.20 23.68 -13.42
N LYS A 38 -14.02 24.02 -13.93
CA LYS A 38 -13.83 25.11 -14.89
C LYS A 38 -13.31 24.59 -16.21
N LYS A 39 -13.61 25.32 -17.28
CA LYS A 39 -12.89 25.18 -18.56
C LYS A 39 -11.50 25.76 -18.38
N VAL A 40 -10.49 24.93 -18.61
CA VAL A 40 -9.08 25.30 -18.53
C VAL A 40 -8.42 24.87 -19.83
N GLU A 41 -7.66 25.77 -20.44
CA GLU A 41 -6.87 25.44 -21.61
C GLU A 41 -5.64 24.64 -21.18
N ARG A 42 -5.48 23.43 -21.72
CA ARG A 42 -4.25 22.63 -21.55
C ARG A 42 -3.81 22.10 -22.91
N ALA A 43 -2.58 22.41 -23.29
CA ALA A 43 -1.99 21.99 -24.57
C ALA A 43 -2.87 22.35 -25.79
N GLY A 44 -3.42 23.57 -25.81
CA GLY A 44 -4.25 24.08 -26.90
C GLY A 44 -5.65 23.46 -26.99
N LYS A 45 -6.12 22.79 -25.93
CA LYS A 45 -7.47 22.24 -25.83
C LYS A 45 -8.16 22.70 -24.56
N ASP A 46 -9.41 23.12 -24.70
CA ASP A 46 -10.29 23.40 -23.56
C ASP A 46 -10.74 22.09 -22.91
N ILE A 47 -10.33 21.90 -21.66
CA ILE A 47 -10.75 20.75 -20.86
C ILE A 47 -11.52 21.22 -19.63
N ASN A 48 -12.56 20.47 -19.26
CA ASN A 48 -13.23 20.67 -17.97
C ASN A 48 -12.38 20.04 -16.86
N ALA A 49 -11.72 20.87 -16.05
CA ALA A 49 -10.84 20.43 -14.97
C ALA A 49 -11.31 20.98 -13.60
N PRO A 50 -11.07 20.24 -12.50
CA PRO A 50 -11.34 20.75 -11.16
C PRO A 50 -10.31 21.83 -10.80
N VAL A 51 -10.78 22.95 -10.24
CA VAL A 51 -9.96 24.10 -9.85
C VAL A 51 -10.35 24.53 -8.43
N ILE A 52 -9.37 24.78 -7.58
CA ILE A 52 -9.59 25.37 -6.24
C ILE A 52 -9.97 26.84 -6.42
N ILE A 53 -11.09 27.25 -5.84
CA ILE A 53 -11.59 28.63 -5.91
C ILE A 53 -11.26 29.42 -4.65
N SER A 54 -11.25 28.77 -3.50
CA SER A 54 -10.91 29.40 -2.23
C SER A 54 -10.25 28.38 -1.29
N ILE A 55 -9.43 28.88 -0.37
CA ILE A 55 -8.91 28.13 0.78
C ILE A 55 -9.19 28.98 2.01
N ARG A 56 -10.06 28.52 2.92
CA ARG A 56 -10.55 29.30 4.08
C ARG A 56 -11.03 30.70 3.67
N ASP A 57 -11.85 30.76 2.63
CA ASP A 57 -12.42 31.99 2.05
C ASP A 57 -11.38 33.00 1.50
N LYS A 58 -10.14 32.57 1.32
CA LYS A 58 -9.04 33.39 0.77
C LYS A 58 -8.61 32.90 -0.60
N ASN A 59 -7.89 33.76 -1.32
CA ASN A 59 -7.31 33.40 -2.61
C ASN A 59 -6.35 32.21 -2.41
N PRO A 60 -6.47 31.12 -3.19
CA PRO A 60 -5.60 29.95 -3.06
C PRO A 60 -4.11 30.26 -3.22
N LEU A 61 -3.77 31.32 -3.97
CA LEU A 61 -2.41 31.78 -4.16
C LEU A 61 -1.82 32.50 -2.94
N ASP A 62 -2.62 32.86 -1.94
CA ASP A 62 -2.15 33.49 -0.70
C ASP A 62 -1.75 32.46 0.36
N THR A 63 -2.23 31.21 0.23
CA THR A 63 -1.93 30.12 1.18
C THR A 63 -0.46 29.75 1.13
N GLN A 64 0.22 29.55 2.25
CA GLN A 64 1.66 29.27 2.23
C GLN A 64 1.97 27.96 1.50
N PHE A 65 3.07 27.95 0.74
CA PHE A 65 3.44 26.78 -0.05
C PHE A 65 3.79 25.56 0.82
N LEU A 66 4.34 25.78 2.02
CA LEU A 66 4.59 24.74 3.01
C LEU A 66 3.28 24.12 3.51
N GLU A 67 2.28 24.92 3.85
CA GLU A 67 0.95 24.44 4.28
C GLU A 67 0.31 23.52 3.22
N LEU A 68 0.44 23.85 1.93
CA LEU A 68 -0.04 23.02 0.82
C LEU A 68 0.75 21.71 0.67
N ARG A 69 2.06 21.73 0.96
CA ARG A 69 2.91 20.52 0.96
C ARG A 69 2.58 19.60 2.13
N ASP A 70 2.42 20.16 3.31
CA ASP A 70 2.05 19.41 4.51
C ASP A 70 0.68 18.76 4.34
N PHE A 71 -0.28 19.51 3.78
CA PHE A 71 -1.57 18.96 3.36
C PHE A 71 -1.43 17.81 2.36
N SER A 72 -0.55 17.95 1.36
CA SER A 72 -0.31 16.93 0.34
C SER A 72 0.29 15.65 0.91
N ILE A 73 1.21 15.78 1.88
CA ILE A 73 1.79 14.66 2.63
C ILE A 73 0.70 13.96 3.44
N ALA A 74 -0.02 14.71 4.27
CA ALA A 74 -1.06 14.19 5.15
C ALA A 74 -2.16 13.44 4.38
N ASN A 75 -2.43 13.85 3.13
CA ASN A 75 -3.50 13.27 2.30
C ASN A 75 -3.00 12.34 1.18
N SER A 76 -1.72 11.94 1.21
CA SER A 76 -1.09 11.01 0.27
C SER A 76 -1.25 11.43 -1.20
N ILE A 77 -1.14 12.74 -1.48
CA ILE A 77 -1.12 13.27 -2.85
C ILE A 77 0.30 13.02 -3.40
N ARG A 78 0.40 12.33 -4.55
CA ARG A 78 1.69 11.99 -5.17
C ARG A 78 2.08 13.00 -6.26
N GLY A 79 3.37 13.07 -6.58
CA GLY A 79 3.88 13.92 -7.67
C GLY A 79 3.90 15.42 -7.37
N TYR A 80 3.70 15.81 -6.11
CA TYR A 80 3.73 17.21 -5.65
C TYR A 80 5.15 17.78 -5.50
N LYS A 81 6.15 16.92 -5.31
CA LYS A 81 7.55 17.32 -5.10
C LYS A 81 8.04 18.12 -6.31
N ASN A 82 8.67 19.26 -6.06
CA ASN A 82 9.25 20.15 -7.07
C ASN A 82 8.25 20.71 -8.11
N LYS A 83 6.95 20.74 -7.79
CA LYS A 83 5.94 21.40 -8.62
C LYS A 83 5.69 22.84 -8.18
N LYS A 84 5.32 23.67 -9.15
CA LYS A 84 4.83 25.04 -8.91
C LYS A 84 3.48 25.00 -8.18
N LYS A 85 3.12 26.11 -7.53
CA LYS A 85 1.96 26.22 -6.64
C LYS A 85 0.63 25.99 -7.36
N ASP A 86 0.49 26.51 -8.57
CA ASP A 86 -0.64 26.28 -9.48
C ASP A 86 -0.84 24.79 -9.81
N VAL A 87 0.25 24.08 -10.13
CA VAL A 87 0.23 22.64 -10.40
C VAL A 87 -0.15 21.88 -9.13
N LEU A 88 0.36 22.30 -7.97
CA LEU A 88 0.02 21.70 -6.67
C LEU A 88 -1.47 21.84 -6.34
N LEU A 89 -2.03 23.04 -6.52
CA LEU A 89 -3.47 23.28 -6.35
C LEU A 89 -4.30 22.41 -7.31
N SER A 90 -3.84 22.21 -8.54
CA SER A 90 -4.53 21.33 -9.49
C SER A 90 -4.53 19.86 -9.06
N LEU A 91 -3.44 19.38 -8.45
CA LEU A 91 -3.36 18.02 -7.87
C LEU A 91 -4.30 17.86 -6.68
N ILE A 92 -4.40 18.89 -5.83
CA ILE A 92 -5.32 18.93 -4.69
C ILE A 92 -6.78 18.90 -5.19
N ALA A 93 -7.14 19.76 -6.14
CA ALA A 93 -8.48 19.80 -6.72
C ALA A 93 -8.87 18.45 -7.35
N GLN A 94 -7.94 17.83 -8.08
CA GLN A 94 -8.16 16.52 -8.66
C GLN A 94 -8.34 15.42 -7.59
N ARG A 95 -7.59 15.49 -6.48
CA ARG A 95 -7.76 14.57 -5.35
C ARG A 95 -9.14 14.73 -4.72
N MET A 96 -9.63 15.96 -4.53
CA MET A 96 -10.96 16.23 -4.00
C MET A 96 -12.06 15.68 -4.90
N LYS A 97 -11.96 15.92 -6.21
CA LYS A 97 -12.86 15.32 -7.22
C LYS A 97 -12.87 13.80 -7.13
N ASN A 98 -11.69 13.17 -7.11
CA ASN A 98 -11.58 11.71 -7.03
C ASN A 98 -12.19 11.17 -5.72
N ASN A 99 -11.96 11.85 -4.60
CA ASN A 99 -12.56 11.46 -3.31
C ASN A 99 -14.10 11.60 -3.33
N LYS A 100 -14.64 12.62 -4.00
CA LYS A 100 -16.09 12.80 -4.15
C LYS A 100 -16.72 11.72 -5.04
N ILE A 101 -16.09 11.42 -6.18
CA ILE A 101 -16.60 10.44 -7.17
C ILE A 101 -16.41 9.01 -6.67
N TYR A 102 -15.18 8.64 -6.31
CA TYR A 102 -14.82 7.26 -6.00
C TYR A 102 -14.84 6.96 -4.50
N GLY A 103 -15.02 7.96 -3.63
CA GLY A 103 -14.98 7.76 -2.19
C GLY A 103 -16.00 6.73 -1.71
N ARG A 104 -17.19 6.66 -2.31
CA ARG A 104 -18.20 5.64 -1.95
C ARG A 104 -17.74 4.24 -2.34
N ILE A 105 -17.16 4.08 -3.53
CA ILE A 105 -16.65 2.80 -4.04
C ILE A 105 -15.47 2.32 -3.18
N PHE A 106 -14.52 3.21 -2.88
CA PHE A 106 -13.37 2.87 -2.03
C PHE A 106 -13.75 2.66 -0.57
N ARG A 107 -14.75 3.37 -0.02
CA ARG A 107 -15.28 3.11 1.33
C ARG A 107 -16.01 1.78 1.39
N ALA A 108 -16.82 1.44 0.39
CA ALA A 108 -17.48 0.14 0.29
C ALA A 108 -16.46 -1.00 0.17
N LYS A 109 -15.39 -0.81 -0.62
CA LYS A 109 -14.26 -1.73 -0.69
C LYS A 109 -13.54 -1.83 0.66
N LYS A 110 -13.16 -0.73 1.29
CA LYS A 110 -12.48 -0.72 2.60
C LYS A 110 -13.32 -1.35 3.73
N MET A 111 -14.64 -1.19 3.69
CA MET A 111 -15.56 -1.86 4.61
C MET A 111 -15.64 -3.37 4.35
N LYS A 112 -15.54 -3.78 3.08
CA LYS A 112 -15.41 -5.18 2.68
C LYS A 112 -14.05 -5.77 3.09
N ASP A 113 -12.97 -5.02 2.90
CA ASP A 113 -11.59 -5.38 3.27
C ASP A 113 -11.38 -5.39 4.80
N ARG A 114 -12.13 -4.62 5.60
CA ARG A 114 -12.12 -4.71 7.08
C ARG A 114 -12.69 -6.02 7.62
N ASN A 115 -13.50 -6.70 6.82
CA ASN A 115 -13.97 -8.06 7.10
C ASN A 115 -13.09 -9.11 6.40
N GLU A 116 -11.99 -8.69 5.76
CA GLU A 116 -10.99 -9.54 5.14
C GLU A 116 -9.83 -9.71 6.15
N PRO A 117 -9.33 -10.94 6.38
CA PRO A 117 -8.17 -11.17 7.25
C PRO A 117 -6.95 -10.37 6.77
N GLU A 118 -6.02 -10.08 7.70
CA GLU A 118 -4.77 -9.34 7.42
C GLU A 118 -4.16 -9.71 6.06
N ALA A 119 -3.77 -8.68 5.30
CA ALA A 119 -3.23 -8.85 3.97
C ALA A 119 -2.09 -9.87 4.00
N LYS A 120 -2.19 -10.89 3.13
CA LYS A 120 -1.19 -11.96 3.00
C LYS A 120 0.23 -11.37 2.99
N GLN A 121 1.12 -11.89 3.83
CA GLN A 121 2.52 -11.49 3.84
C GLN A 121 3.34 -12.37 2.88
N ILE A 122 4.52 -11.89 2.49
CA ILE A 122 5.37 -12.54 1.48
C ILE A 122 5.76 -13.97 1.87
N GLN A 123 5.89 -14.25 3.16
CA GLN A 123 6.25 -15.54 3.75
C GLN A 123 5.11 -16.57 3.80
N CYS A 124 3.84 -16.14 3.74
CA CYS A 124 2.69 -17.04 3.88
C CYS A 124 2.63 -18.10 2.76
N PRO A 125 2.89 -17.76 1.48
CA PRO A 125 3.01 -18.76 0.42
C PRO A 125 4.13 -19.77 0.64
N PHE A 126 5.27 -19.35 1.20
CA PHE A 126 6.41 -20.25 1.45
C PHE A 126 6.06 -21.28 2.53
N ARG A 127 5.53 -20.82 3.68
CA ARG A 127 5.04 -21.72 4.74
C ARG A 127 3.99 -22.70 4.20
N LEU A 128 3.05 -22.21 3.39
CA LEU A 128 2.01 -23.06 2.80
C LEU A 128 2.58 -24.15 1.89
N ILE A 129 3.52 -23.79 1.01
CA ILE A 129 4.18 -24.73 0.10
C ILE A 129 4.95 -25.77 0.90
N ASN A 130 5.71 -25.34 1.91
CA ASN A 130 6.43 -26.22 2.81
C ASN A 130 5.51 -27.25 3.48
N ILE A 131 4.36 -26.81 4.00
CA ILE A 131 3.37 -27.70 4.61
C ILE A 131 2.82 -28.69 3.58
N ILE A 132 2.36 -28.23 2.40
CA ILE A 132 1.76 -29.11 1.39
C ILE A 132 2.74 -30.18 0.91
N PHE A 133 4.01 -29.83 0.76
CA PHE A 133 5.06 -30.73 0.28
C PHE A 133 5.87 -31.41 1.39
N SER A 134 5.49 -31.22 2.65
CA SER A 134 6.08 -31.92 3.78
C SER A 134 5.78 -33.42 3.72
N SER A 135 6.60 -34.19 4.43
CA SER A 135 6.49 -35.64 4.58
C SER A 135 5.08 -36.12 4.93
N HIS A 136 4.37 -35.39 5.79
CA HIS A 136 3.02 -35.73 6.25
C HIS A 136 1.91 -35.45 5.23
N PHE A 137 2.08 -34.44 4.36
CA PHE A 137 1.01 -33.97 3.48
C PHE A 137 1.22 -34.33 2.00
N ALA A 138 2.46 -34.51 1.55
CA ALA A 138 2.78 -34.68 0.13
C ALA A 138 2.06 -35.88 -0.51
N SER A 139 2.07 -37.05 0.14
CA SER A 139 1.42 -38.26 -0.37
C SER A 139 -0.10 -38.08 -0.48
N ARG A 140 -0.71 -37.50 0.55
CA ARG A 140 -2.15 -37.17 0.58
C ARG A 140 -2.52 -36.17 -0.50
N PHE A 141 -1.68 -35.17 -0.72
CA PHE A 141 -1.87 -34.17 -1.76
C PHE A 141 -1.86 -34.80 -3.16
N VAL A 142 -0.92 -35.71 -3.43
CA VAL A 142 -0.89 -36.48 -4.68
C VAL A 142 -2.16 -37.32 -4.84
N SER A 143 -2.60 -38.01 -3.80
CA SER A 143 -3.84 -38.81 -3.83
C SER A 143 -5.09 -37.98 -4.12
N LEU A 144 -5.11 -36.68 -3.78
CA LEU A 144 -6.22 -35.79 -4.15
C LEU A 144 -6.26 -35.44 -5.64
N CYS A 145 -5.10 -35.42 -6.29
CA CYS A 145 -4.96 -35.11 -7.70
C CYS A 145 -5.10 -36.34 -8.61
N ASP A 146 -4.96 -37.54 -8.05
CA ASP A 146 -5.16 -38.81 -8.73
C ASP A 146 -6.65 -39.25 -8.72
N GLN A 147 -6.95 -40.43 -9.27
CA GLN A 147 -8.28 -41.03 -9.21
C GLN A 147 -8.71 -41.27 -7.75
N ARG A 148 -9.74 -40.55 -7.31
CA ARG A 148 -10.34 -40.72 -5.97
C ARG A 148 -10.89 -42.14 -5.83
N SER A 149 -10.66 -42.75 -4.67
CA SER A 149 -11.23 -44.06 -4.38
C SER A 149 -12.76 -43.96 -4.24
N ARG A 150 -13.45 -45.07 -4.46
CA ARG A 150 -14.92 -45.11 -4.30
C ARG A 150 -15.35 -44.81 -2.85
N ALA A 151 -14.54 -45.23 -1.88
CA ALA A 151 -14.75 -44.90 -0.47
C ALA A 151 -14.66 -43.40 -0.18
N ASP A 152 -13.76 -42.67 -0.86
CA ASP A 152 -13.65 -41.20 -0.73
C ASP A 152 -14.82 -40.45 -1.36
N LEU A 153 -15.44 -41.04 -2.39
CA LEU A 153 -16.64 -40.49 -3.02
C LEU A 153 -17.90 -40.74 -2.18
N ASP A 154 -17.95 -41.87 -1.47
CA ASP A 154 -19.06 -42.26 -0.59
C ASP A 154 -18.94 -41.64 0.82
N ALA A 155 -17.82 -40.97 1.13
CA ALA A 155 -17.59 -40.34 2.42
C ALA A 155 -18.50 -39.11 2.65
N ALA A 156 -18.99 -38.96 3.89
CA ALA A 156 -19.85 -37.84 4.28
C ALA A 156 -19.13 -36.46 4.22
N VAL A 157 -17.79 -36.46 4.31
CA VAL A 157 -16.94 -35.27 4.20
C VAL A 157 -15.94 -35.53 3.08
N SER A 158 -15.74 -34.54 2.20
CA SER A 158 -14.83 -34.70 1.08
C SER A 158 -13.38 -34.83 1.57
N ALA A 159 -12.62 -35.77 1.01
CA ALA A 159 -11.20 -35.93 1.32
C ALA A 159 -10.39 -34.63 1.11
N GLU A 160 -10.82 -33.80 0.16
CA GLU A 160 -10.25 -32.48 -0.09
C GLU A 160 -10.53 -31.49 1.06
N ASP A 161 -11.75 -31.45 1.59
CA ASP A 161 -12.06 -30.57 2.72
C ASP A 161 -11.31 -30.97 3.98
N THR A 162 -11.20 -32.28 4.26
CA THR A 162 -10.39 -32.81 5.37
C THR A 162 -8.92 -32.45 5.20
N PHE A 163 -8.36 -32.63 4.01
CA PHE A 163 -6.98 -32.25 3.73
C PHE A 163 -6.72 -30.77 4.01
N TRP A 164 -7.60 -29.88 3.53
CA TRP A 164 -7.42 -28.44 3.73
C TRP A 164 -7.71 -27.99 5.17
N GLU A 165 -8.47 -28.75 5.95
CA GLU A 165 -8.61 -28.55 7.40
C GLU A 165 -7.32 -28.89 8.13
N ASP A 166 -6.70 -30.02 7.80
CA ASP A 166 -5.42 -30.42 8.39
C ASP A 166 -4.29 -29.45 8.01
N VAL A 167 -4.26 -28.99 6.75
CA VAL A 167 -3.31 -27.95 6.30
C VAL A 167 -3.52 -26.66 7.06
N LEU A 168 -4.77 -26.26 7.32
CA LEU A 168 -5.05 -25.07 8.12
C LEU A 168 -4.56 -25.25 9.56
N ALA A 169 -4.78 -26.41 10.16
CA ALA A 169 -4.31 -26.71 11.51
C ALA A 169 -2.77 -26.62 11.59
N ALA A 170 -2.06 -27.24 10.65
CA ALA A 170 -0.59 -27.16 10.57
C ALA A 170 -0.09 -25.74 10.29
N PHE A 171 -0.80 -24.96 9.47
CA PHE A 171 -0.42 -23.59 9.16
C PHE A 171 -0.52 -22.67 10.38
N LEU A 172 -1.57 -22.83 11.18
CA LEU A 172 -1.82 -22.06 12.39
C LEU A 172 -1.05 -22.59 13.61
N ASP A 173 -0.45 -23.76 13.50
CA ASP A 173 0.35 -24.33 14.57
C ASP A 173 1.54 -23.41 14.89
N SER A 174 1.68 -23.13 16.18
CA SER A 174 2.73 -22.28 16.74
C SER A 174 3.91 -23.10 17.26
N ALA A 175 3.82 -24.43 17.21
CA ALA A 175 4.96 -25.30 17.42
C ALA A 175 6.00 -25.03 16.34
N CYS A 176 7.26 -24.84 16.75
CA CYS A 176 8.35 -24.68 15.81
C CYS A 176 8.58 -26.01 15.09
N VAL A 177 8.27 -26.05 13.80
CA VAL A 177 8.42 -27.22 12.95
C VAL A 177 9.35 -26.82 11.81
N GLU A 178 10.59 -27.31 11.85
CA GLU A 178 11.64 -26.95 10.90
C GLU A 178 11.21 -27.17 9.44
N GLU A 179 10.44 -28.22 9.16
CA GLU A 179 9.93 -28.54 7.82
C GLU A 179 8.98 -27.46 7.27
N TYR A 180 8.31 -26.69 8.14
CA TYR A 180 7.38 -25.62 7.76
C TYR A 180 8.03 -24.24 7.84
N ASP A 181 8.90 -24.06 8.83
CA ASP A 181 9.46 -22.77 9.23
C ASP A 181 10.67 -22.32 8.39
N ASN A 182 11.31 -23.25 7.67
CA ASN A 182 12.53 -22.97 6.93
C ASN A 182 12.31 -22.78 5.43
N LEU A 183 13.12 -21.92 4.79
CA LEU A 183 13.18 -21.84 3.34
C LEU A 183 13.89 -23.07 2.77
N VAL A 184 13.17 -23.89 2.01
CA VAL A 184 13.66 -25.17 1.46
C VAL A 184 14.77 -24.98 0.41
N ALA A 185 14.93 -23.80 -0.17
CA ALA A 185 16.05 -23.48 -1.06
C ALA A 185 16.46 -22.00 -0.97
N ALA A 186 17.71 -21.75 -0.58
CA ALA A 186 18.34 -20.44 -0.68
C ALA A 186 18.72 -20.17 -2.15
N HIS A 187 17.81 -19.59 -2.92
CA HIS A 187 18.16 -19.04 -4.23
C HIS A 187 18.86 -17.70 -4.04
N HIS A 188 19.94 -17.42 -4.77
CA HIS A 188 20.69 -16.15 -4.68
C HIS A 188 19.84 -14.90 -4.98
N ALA A 189 18.68 -15.07 -5.60
CA ALA A 189 17.72 -14.00 -5.89
C ALA A 189 16.81 -13.66 -4.69
N PHE A 190 16.81 -14.49 -3.66
CA PHE A 190 16.11 -14.22 -2.41
C PHE A 190 17.13 -13.77 -1.36
N ASP A 191 16.85 -12.64 -0.72
CA ASP A 191 17.58 -12.24 0.48
C ASP A 191 17.12 -13.16 1.63
N PRO A 192 18.01 -14.00 2.19
CA PRO A 192 17.65 -14.96 3.23
C PRO A 192 17.13 -14.29 4.51
N ASP A 193 17.46 -13.02 4.75
CA ASP A 193 16.98 -12.27 5.91
C ASP A 193 15.62 -11.60 5.64
N SER A 194 15.13 -11.61 4.40
CA SER A 194 13.91 -10.90 3.98
C SER A 194 12.62 -11.73 4.06
N ILE A 195 12.73 -13.07 4.12
CA ILE A 195 11.58 -13.99 4.13
C ILE A 195 11.73 -14.98 5.27
N ASN A 196 10.82 -14.94 6.24
CA ASN A 196 10.77 -15.89 7.36
C ASN A 196 9.43 -16.65 7.38
N PRO A 197 9.37 -17.91 6.92
CA PRO A 197 8.16 -18.73 6.91
C PRO A 197 7.54 -19.03 8.29
N SER A 198 8.26 -18.82 9.40
CA SER A 198 7.67 -18.94 10.76
C SER A 198 6.79 -17.75 11.14
N HIS A 199 6.94 -16.59 10.49
CA HIS A 199 6.21 -15.37 10.83
C HIS A 199 4.97 -15.18 9.95
N THR A 200 3.88 -15.92 10.18
CA THR A 200 2.67 -15.81 9.33
C THR A 200 1.49 -15.10 9.97
N VAL A 201 0.63 -14.51 9.13
CA VAL A 201 -0.68 -13.99 9.55
C VAL A 201 -1.73 -15.10 9.54
N ARG A 202 -2.81 -14.90 10.29
CA ARG A 202 -3.92 -15.87 10.32
C ARG A 202 -4.66 -15.91 8.99
N HIS A 203 -4.84 -17.11 8.46
CA HIS A 203 -5.62 -17.37 7.26
C HIS A 203 -6.78 -18.32 7.54
N SER A 204 -7.81 -18.26 6.72
CA SER A 204 -8.88 -19.26 6.65
C SER A 204 -8.54 -20.34 5.64
N LYS A 205 -9.20 -21.51 5.77
CA LYS A 205 -9.13 -22.63 4.80
C LYS A 205 -9.29 -22.15 3.35
N LYS A 206 -10.28 -21.30 3.11
CA LYS A 206 -10.57 -20.73 1.78
C LYS A 206 -9.40 -19.88 1.25
N GLN A 207 -8.76 -19.09 2.10
CA GLN A 207 -7.62 -18.26 1.71
C GLN A 207 -6.38 -19.09 1.40
N LEU A 208 -6.10 -20.16 2.16
CA LEU A 208 -5.01 -21.07 1.87
C LEU A 208 -5.20 -21.75 0.50
N ARG A 209 -6.41 -22.21 0.19
CA ARG A 209 -6.76 -22.74 -1.15
C ARG A 209 -6.52 -21.73 -2.26
N GLN A 210 -6.97 -20.48 -2.07
CA GLN A 210 -6.76 -19.40 -3.04
C GLN A 210 -5.28 -19.05 -3.21
N MET A 211 -4.52 -19.07 -2.11
CA MET A 211 -3.08 -18.82 -2.11
C MET A 211 -2.34 -19.89 -2.90
N TRP A 212 -2.63 -21.17 -2.64
CA TRP A 212 -2.11 -22.29 -3.44
C TRP A 212 -2.43 -22.13 -4.92
N GLY A 213 -3.71 -21.89 -5.28
CA GLY A 213 -4.12 -21.72 -6.68
C GLY A 213 -3.38 -20.58 -7.39
N SER A 214 -3.11 -19.48 -6.68
CA SER A 214 -2.33 -18.36 -7.21
C SER A 214 -0.86 -18.73 -7.41
N SER A 215 -0.21 -19.35 -6.42
CA SER A 215 1.20 -19.76 -6.48
C SER A 215 1.44 -20.82 -7.56
N HIS A 216 0.57 -21.83 -7.61
CA HIS A 216 0.63 -22.89 -8.62
C HIS A 216 0.36 -22.35 -10.03
N GLY A 217 -0.58 -21.41 -10.18
CA GLY A 217 -0.82 -20.73 -11.46
C GLY A 217 0.39 -19.94 -11.95
N ALA A 218 1.04 -19.18 -11.07
CA ALA A 218 2.26 -18.44 -11.38
C ALA A 218 3.41 -19.39 -11.80
N TYR A 219 3.62 -20.48 -11.06
CA TYR A 219 4.57 -21.52 -11.41
C TYR A 219 4.27 -22.12 -12.80
N ARG A 220 3.02 -22.52 -13.06
CA ARG A 220 2.61 -23.11 -14.33
C ARG A 220 2.85 -22.15 -15.50
N HIS A 221 2.55 -20.86 -15.33
CA HIS A 221 2.83 -19.85 -16.36
C HIS A 221 4.33 -19.71 -16.64
N ALA A 222 5.15 -19.64 -15.59
CA ALA A 222 6.60 -19.58 -15.73
C ALA A 222 7.16 -20.84 -16.41
N HIS A 223 6.67 -22.02 -16.01
CA HIS A 223 7.05 -23.30 -16.59
C HIS A 223 6.69 -23.39 -18.08
N ILE A 224 5.47 -23.00 -18.47
CA ILE A 224 5.06 -22.98 -19.88
C ILE A 224 5.97 -22.04 -20.71
N ARG A 225 6.27 -20.85 -20.20
CA ARG A 225 7.19 -19.90 -20.88
C ARG A 225 8.59 -20.49 -21.02
N PHE A 226 9.09 -21.15 -19.98
CA PHE A 226 10.37 -21.87 -20.00
C PHE A 226 10.38 -22.94 -21.11
N THR A 227 9.37 -23.79 -21.18
CA THR A 227 9.32 -24.90 -22.14
C THR A 227 9.00 -24.48 -23.58
N THR A 228 8.38 -23.31 -23.77
CA THR A 228 7.98 -22.80 -25.10
C THR A 228 9.09 -22.00 -25.77
N SER A 229 10.06 -21.50 -25.01
CA SER A 229 11.20 -20.74 -25.54
C SER A 229 12.33 -21.69 -25.96
N GLY A 230 12.39 -22.01 -27.26
CA GLY A 230 13.57 -22.63 -27.90
C GLY A 230 14.81 -21.71 -27.98
N THR A 231 14.81 -20.61 -27.24
CA THR A 231 15.89 -19.63 -27.14
C THR A 231 16.09 -19.30 -25.66
N ASN A 232 17.18 -19.80 -25.10
CA ASN A 232 17.64 -19.56 -23.74
C ASN A 232 18.05 -18.08 -23.53
N GLY A 233 17.09 -17.16 -23.61
CA GLY A 233 17.31 -15.74 -23.29
C GLY A 233 17.09 -15.49 -21.81
N GLU A 234 17.96 -14.68 -21.18
CA GLU A 234 17.97 -14.38 -19.73
C GLU A 234 16.71 -13.63 -19.20
N ASP A 235 15.70 -13.40 -20.03
CA ASP A 235 14.55 -12.53 -19.73
C ASP A 235 13.36 -13.29 -19.09
N PHE A 236 13.65 -14.20 -18.15
CA PHE A 236 12.67 -15.10 -17.55
C PHE A 236 11.68 -14.41 -16.59
N TYR A 237 12.06 -13.27 -16.01
CA TYR A 237 11.34 -12.60 -14.91
C TYR A 237 10.60 -11.30 -15.29
N LYS A 238 10.40 -11.02 -16.59
CA LYS A 238 9.63 -9.86 -17.05
C LYS A 238 8.11 -10.11 -17.13
#